data_AF-A0A9D9VE14-F1
#
_entry.id   AF-A0A9D9VE14-F1
#
_cell.length_a   1.000
_cell.length_b   1.000
_cell.length_c   1.000
_cell.angle_alpha   90.00
_cell.angle_beta   90.00
_cell.angle_gamma   90.00
#
_symmetry.space_group_name_H-M   'P 1'
#
loop_
_entity.id
_entity.type
_entity.pdbx_description
1 polymer ?
#
loop_
_entity_poly.entity_id
_entity_poly.type
_entity_poly.pdbx_seq_one_letter_code
_entity_poly.pdbx_strand_id
1 'polypeptide(L)'
;MNRLVLIVFFLIPLSLSAQQKLEFIEEKIDFAINSERFTINGIYYFVNNSTQEIKQTILFPFSKNTNSLTIKRIFNLSYAENLSYQKLENAVIFKLFVLPKDTVKINIAYSQNTVKENIYILESTQTWGQALKKADYSLTFDTSVQIDSLSLKPDYLENNVYYWKKRNFYPNENFKVLIK
;
A
#
# COMPACT_ATOMS: atom_id res chain seq x y z
N MET A 1 1.85 21.86 59.29
CA MET A 1 0.67 22.45 58.62
C MET A 1 1.15 23.12 57.36
N ASN A 2 0.74 22.87 56.12
CA ASN A 2 -0.16 21.90 55.52
C ASN A 2 0.41 21.57 54.14
N ARG A 3 0.18 20.31 53.72
CA ARG A 3 0.35 19.82 52.35
C ARG A 3 -0.39 20.69 51.34
N LEU A 4 0.19 20.92 50.18
CA LEU A 4 -0.60 21.03 48.94
C LEU A 4 0.23 20.50 47.77
N VAL A 5 -0.03 19.22 47.49
CA VAL A 5 0.20 18.57 46.22
C VAL A 5 -0.67 19.28 45.17
N LEU A 6 -0.09 19.61 44.02
CA LEU A 6 -0.88 19.78 42.80
C LEU A 6 -0.20 19.02 41.67
N ILE A 7 -0.56 17.73 41.60
CA ILE A 7 -0.47 16.92 40.39
C ILE A 7 -1.76 17.16 39.61
N VAL A 8 -1.68 17.73 38.41
CA VAL A 8 -2.63 17.54 37.30
C VAL A 8 -1.80 17.73 36.02
N PHE A 9 -1.22 16.67 35.45
CA PHE A 9 -1.78 15.86 34.37
C PHE A 9 -2.54 16.65 33.30
N PHE A 10 -1.87 16.97 32.19
CA PHE A 10 -2.41 16.70 30.86
C PHE A 10 -1.22 16.41 29.93
N LEU A 11 -0.73 15.18 30.02
CA LEU A 11 -0.17 14.49 28.85
C LEU A 11 -1.32 14.43 27.84
N ILE A 12 -1.40 15.41 26.94
CA ILE A 12 -2.16 15.24 25.72
C ILE A 12 -1.25 14.39 24.85
N PRO A 13 -1.52 13.09 24.61
CA PRO A 13 -1.03 12.51 23.38
C PRO A 13 -1.75 13.32 22.30
N LEU A 14 -1.05 14.28 21.68
CA LEU A 14 -1.48 14.75 20.38
C LEU A 14 -1.47 13.49 19.53
N SER A 15 -2.64 12.90 19.35
CA SER A 15 -2.92 12.02 18.24
C SER A 15 -2.74 12.89 17.00
N LEU A 16 -1.49 13.02 16.57
CA LEU A 16 -1.08 13.38 15.21
C LEU A 16 -1.52 12.23 14.29
N SER A 17 -2.81 11.88 14.33
CA SER A 17 -3.47 11.33 13.18
C SER A 17 -3.52 12.50 12.21
N ALA A 18 -2.49 12.60 11.36
CA ALA A 18 -2.56 13.42 10.17
C ALA A 18 -3.96 13.24 9.56
N GLN A 19 -4.62 14.35 9.29
CA GLN A 19 -6.04 14.45 8.92
C GLN A 19 -6.30 13.79 7.55
N GLN A 20 -6.15 12.48 7.48
CA GLN A 20 -6.58 11.70 6.34
C GLN A 20 -8.09 11.75 6.33
N LYS A 21 -8.62 12.43 5.31
CA LYS A 21 -10.06 12.61 5.16
C LYS A 21 -10.66 11.39 4.45
N LEU A 22 -9.85 10.72 3.62
CA LEU A 22 -10.19 9.44 2.99
C LEU A 22 -9.78 8.27 3.89
N GLU A 23 -10.56 7.21 3.85
CA GLU A 23 -10.19 5.91 4.40
C GLU A 23 -9.57 5.03 3.31
N PHE A 24 -8.42 4.42 3.59
CA PHE A 24 -7.87 3.33 2.77
C PHE A 24 -8.35 2.00 3.36
N ILE A 25 -9.20 1.27 2.61
CA ILE A 25 -9.94 0.14 3.18
C ILE A 25 -9.63 -1.22 2.56
N GLU A 26 -9.21 -1.24 1.30
CA GLU A 26 -8.97 -2.47 0.56
C GLU A 26 -7.81 -2.26 -0.41
N GLU A 27 -7.01 -3.30 -0.57
CA GLU A 27 -6.11 -3.43 -1.69
C GLU A 27 -6.16 -4.83 -2.30
N LYS A 28 -5.89 -4.88 -3.60
CA LYS A 28 -5.70 -6.12 -4.36
C LYS A 28 -4.41 -6.00 -5.15
N ILE A 29 -3.49 -6.93 -5.00
CA ILE A 29 -2.19 -6.84 -5.65
C ILE A 29 -1.83 -8.13 -6.34
N ASP A 30 -1.60 -8.03 -7.65
CA ASP A 30 -1.02 -9.09 -8.44
C ASP A 30 0.49 -8.81 -8.57
N PHE A 31 1.29 -9.64 -7.90
CA PHE A 31 2.73 -9.69 -8.05
C PHE A 31 3.09 -10.71 -9.13
N ALA A 32 4.13 -10.41 -9.90
CA ALA A 32 4.76 -11.37 -10.80
C ALA A 32 6.29 -11.26 -10.70
N ILE A 33 6.98 -12.39 -10.67
CA ILE A 33 8.45 -12.43 -10.62
C ILE A 33 9.01 -13.45 -11.60
N ASN A 34 10.04 -13.03 -12.34
CA ASN A 34 10.90 -13.88 -13.16
C ASN A 34 12.35 -13.39 -13.05
N SER A 35 13.28 -13.97 -13.81
CA SER A 35 14.71 -13.63 -13.74
C SER A 35 15.02 -12.18 -14.09
N GLU A 36 14.13 -11.51 -14.83
CA GLU A 36 14.34 -10.13 -15.29
C GLU A 36 13.61 -9.10 -14.43
N ARG A 37 12.36 -9.37 -14.08
CA ARG A 37 11.43 -8.36 -13.54
C ARG A 37 10.62 -8.86 -12.35
N PHE A 38 10.53 -8.00 -11.33
CA PHE A 38 9.50 -8.03 -10.31
C PHE A 38 8.46 -6.96 -10.64
N THR A 39 7.23 -7.40 -10.91
CA THR A 39 6.12 -6.55 -11.35
C THR A 39 5.05 -6.50 -10.27
N ILE A 40 4.50 -5.31 -10.06
CA ILE A 40 3.43 -5.03 -9.12
C ILE A 40 2.27 -4.42 -9.91
N ASN A 41 1.08 -4.99 -9.76
CA ASN A 41 -0.16 -4.42 -10.27
C ASN A 41 -1.17 -4.35 -9.12
N GLY A 42 -1.28 -3.17 -8.50
CA GLY A 42 -2.13 -2.95 -7.34
C GLY A 42 -3.41 -2.17 -7.67
N ILE A 43 -4.51 -2.50 -7.01
CA ILE A 43 -5.75 -1.72 -6.97
C ILE A 43 -6.03 -1.32 -5.52
N TYR A 44 -6.17 -0.03 -5.27
CA TYR A 44 -6.33 0.58 -3.95
C TYR A 44 -7.69 1.26 -3.84
N TYR A 45 -8.40 1.03 -2.74
CA TYR A 45 -9.76 1.52 -2.53
C TYR A 45 -9.74 2.63 -1.48
N PHE A 46 -10.11 3.84 -1.90
CA PHE A 46 -10.22 5.00 -1.02
C PHE A 46 -11.67 5.45 -0.90
N VAL A 47 -12.14 5.61 0.34
CA VAL A 47 -13.53 5.93 0.65
C VAL A 47 -13.65 7.32 1.25
N ASN A 48 -14.64 8.07 0.79
CA ASN A 48 -15.10 9.28 1.42
C ASN A 48 -16.38 8.99 2.21
N ASN A 49 -16.28 8.83 3.52
CA ASN A 49 -17.45 8.63 4.39
C ASN A 49 -18.14 9.94 4.79
N SER A 50 -17.62 11.10 4.38
CA SER A 50 -18.19 12.40 4.73
C SER A 50 -19.36 12.78 3.80
N THR A 51 -20.04 13.89 4.14
CA THR A 51 -21.08 14.50 3.31
C THR A 51 -20.53 15.59 2.36
N GLN A 52 -19.22 15.81 2.37
CA GLN A 52 -18.54 16.82 1.53
C GLN A 52 -17.59 16.15 0.55
N GLU A 53 -17.29 16.82 -0.56
CA GLU A 53 -16.23 16.35 -1.46
C GLU A 53 -14.86 16.42 -0.77
N ILE A 54 -14.00 15.45 -1.07
CA ILE A 54 -12.63 15.42 -0.55
C ILE A 54 -11.63 15.51 -1.69
N LYS A 55 -10.70 16.47 -1.55
CA LYS A 55 -9.47 16.56 -2.33
C LYS A 55 -8.31 16.19 -1.42
N GLN A 56 -7.61 15.10 -1.72
CA GLN A 56 -6.50 14.61 -0.90
C GLN A 56 -5.28 14.32 -1.78
N THR A 57 -4.12 14.79 -1.35
CA THR A 57 -2.83 14.41 -1.94
C THR A 57 -2.40 13.07 -1.36
N ILE A 58 -2.08 12.11 -2.22
CA ILE A 58 -1.59 10.78 -1.85
C ILE A 58 -0.10 10.72 -2.13
N LEU A 59 0.66 10.28 -1.13
CA LEU A 59 2.05 9.90 -1.25
C LEU A 59 2.11 8.36 -1.32
N PHE A 60 2.47 7.81 -2.47
CA PHE A 60 2.62 6.37 -2.66
C PHE A 60 4.10 5.99 -2.64
N PRO A 61 4.58 5.25 -1.63
CA PRO A 61 5.99 4.93 -1.49
C PRO A 61 6.40 3.72 -2.34
N PHE A 62 7.66 3.66 -2.72
CA PHE A 62 8.32 2.52 -3.34
C PHE A 62 9.51 2.07 -2.50
N SER A 63 9.85 0.77 -2.57
CA SER A 63 11.01 0.19 -1.87
C SER A 63 12.35 0.51 -2.55
N LYS A 64 12.31 1.10 -3.74
CA LYS A 64 13.48 1.47 -4.55
C LYS A 64 13.32 2.89 -5.07
N ASN A 65 14.44 3.45 -5.51
CA ASN A 65 14.46 4.74 -6.18
C ASN A 65 13.59 4.72 -7.43
N THR A 66 12.73 5.72 -7.62
CA THR A 66 11.78 5.81 -8.73
C THR A 66 12.44 5.84 -10.10
N ASN A 67 13.69 6.29 -10.20
CA ASN A 67 14.46 6.26 -11.44
C ASN A 67 14.88 4.83 -11.84
N SER A 68 14.91 3.90 -10.88
CA SER A 68 15.14 2.47 -11.15
C SER A 68 13.87 1.68 -11.48
N LEU A 69 12.70 2.34 -11.39
CA LEU A 69 11.40 1.73 -11.64
C LEU A 69 10.88 2.08 -13.03
N THR A 70 10.15 1.13 -13.62
CA THR A 70 9.27 1.41 -14.76
C THR A 70 7.84 1.52 -14.25
N ILE A 71 7.37 2.74 -14.02
CA ILE A 71 5.98 3.03 -13.69
C ILE A 71 5.17 2.95 -14.98
N LYS A 72 4.32 1.93 -15.09
CA LYS A 72 3.49 1.67 -16.27
C LYS A 72 2.20 2.49 -16.24
N ARG A 73 1.62 2.65 -15.05
CA ARG A 73 0.29 3.25 -14.91
C ARG A 73 0.04 3.79 -13.49
N ILE A 74 -0.59 4.96 -13.42
CA ILE A 74 -1.33 5.46 -12.26
C ILE A 74 -2.68 5.94 -12.79
N PHE A 75 -3.75 5.20 -12.51
CA PHE A 75 -5.02 5.35 -13.20
C PHE A 75 -6.19 5.25 -12.22
N ASN A 76 -7.13 6.17 -12.32
CA ASN A 76 -8.38 6.11 -11.59
C ASN A 76 -9.36 5.23 -12.37
N LEU A 77 -9.59 4.01 -11.87
CA LEU A 77 -10.51 3.05 -12.48
C LEU A 77 -11.97 3.46 -12.31
N SER A 78 -12.32 4.21 -11.27
CA SER A 78 -13.71 4.65 -11.03
C SER A 78 -14.15 5.70 -12.06
N TYR A 79 -13.23 6.56 -12.50
CA TYR A 79 -13.53 7.63 -13.47
C TYR A 79 -12.88 7.40 -14.84
N ALA A 80 -12.22 6.26 -15.03
CA ALA A 80 -11.55 5.87 -16.26
C ALA A 80 -10.54 6.92 -16.79
N GLU A 81 -9.70 7.47 -15.91
CA GLU A 81 -8.74 8.53 -16.26
C GLU A 81 -7.32 8.26 -15.76
N ASN A 82 -6.33 8.76 -16.50
CA ASN A 82 -4.94 8.79 -16.04
C ASN A 82 -4.77 9.88 -14.98
N LEU A 83 -4.07 9.58 -13.90
CA LEU A 83 -3.72 10.57 -12.89
C LEU A 83 -2.34 11.13 -13.18
N SER A 84 -2.24 12.45 -13.27
CA SER A 84 -0.95 13.14 -13.24
C SER A 84 -0.27 12.91 -11.89
N TYR A 85 1.03 12.64 -11.92
CA TYR A 85 1.82 12.39 -10.73
C TYR A 85 3.18 13.07 -10.81
N GLN A 86 3.73 13.40 -9.64
CA GLN A 86 5.09 13.86 -9.47
C GLN A 86 5.94 12.73 -8.91
N LYS A 87 7.11 12.49 -9.50
CA LYS A 87 8.10 11.57 -8.93
C LYS A 87 8.89 12.27 -7.83
N LEU A 88 9.06 11.58 -6.72
CA LEU A 88 10.07 11.84 -5.70
C LEU A 88 11.13 10.74 -5.76
N GLU A 89 12.15 10.82 -4.92
CA GLU A 89 13.23 9.82 -4.90
C GLU A 89 12.69 8.39 -4.73
N ASN A 90 11.85 8.14 -3.73
CA ASN A 90 11.31 6.80 -3.41
C ASN A 90 9.78 6.77 -3.33
N ALA A 91 9.11 7.68 -4.03
CA ALA A 91 7.65 7.78 -3.99
C ALA A 91 7.10 8.50 -5.21
N VAL A 92 5.79 8.41 -5.41
CA VAL A 92 5.04 9.33 -6.28
C VAL A 92 3.98 10.05 -5.49
N ILE A 93 3.68 11.26 -5.92
CA ILE A 93 2.60 12.08 -5.39
C ILE A 93 1.55 12.28 -6.47
N PHE A 94 0.29 12.04 -6.14
CA PHE A 94 -0.86 12.36 -6.99
C PHE A 94 -2.03 12.89 -6.15
N LYS A 95 -3.01 13.51 -6.81
CA LYS A 95 -4.21 14.04 -6.14
C LYS A 95 -5.41 13.17 -6.44
N LEU A 96 -6.22 12.94 -5.41
CA LEU A 96 -7.52 12.30 -5.53
C LEU A 96 -8.64 13.29 -5.27
N PHE A 97 -9.71 13.13 -6.03
CA PHE A 97 -10.99 13.78 -5.82
C PHE A 97 -12.05 12.71 -5.61
N VAL A 98 -12.74 12.74 -4.47
CA VAL A 98 -13.74 11.74 -4.11
C VAL A 98 -15.02 12.43 -3.68
N LEU A 99 -16.11 12.09 -4.33
CA LEU A 99 -17.44 12.64 -4.03
C LEU A 99 -17.93 12.19 -2.65
N PRO A 100 -18.89 12.91 -2.04
CA PRO A 100 -19.51 12.49 -0.80
C PRO A 100 -20.02 11.05 -0.87
N LYS A 101 -19.76 10.26 0.18
CA LYS A 101 -20.26 8.86 0.31
C LYS A 101 -19.81 7.92 -0.81
N ASP A 102 -18.73 8.25 -1.52
CA ASP A 102 -18.24 7.48 -2.67
C ASP A 102 -16.92 6.75 -2.37
N THR A 103 -16.57 5.79 -3.25
CA THR A 103 -15.34 5.02 -3.23
C THR A 103 -14.64 5.07 -4.58
N VAL A 104 -13.39 5.52 -4.59
CA VAL A 104 -12.54 5.48 -5.80
C VAL A 104 -11.56 4.31 -5.76
N LYS A 105 -11.33 3.73 -6.94
CA LYS A 105 -10.39 2.62 -7.15
C LYS A 105 -9.21 3.13 -7.97
N ILE A 106 -8.02 3.07 -7.41
CA ILE A 106 -6.80 3.55 -8.07
C ILE A 106 -5.96 2.34 -8.43
N ASN A 107 -5.62 2.21 -9.71
CA ASN A 107 -4.62 1.24 -10.14
C ASN A 107 -3.24 1.89 -10.21
N ILE A 108 -2.27 1.24 -9.60
CA ILE A 108 -0.86 1.58 -9.73
C ILE A 108 -0.14 0.33 -10.21
N ALA A 109 0.47 0.41 -11.39
CA ALA A 109 1.23 -0.68 -11.97
C ALA A 109 2.66 -0.22 -12.27
N TYR A 110 3.63 -0.96 -11.75
CA TYR A 110 5.03 -0.68 -11.93
C TYR A 110 5.86 -1.96 -11.90
N SER A 111 7.13 -1.85 -12.28
CA SER A 111 8.05 -2.98 -12.24
C SER A 111 9.47 -2.50 -11.99
N GLN A 112 10.28 -3.40 -11.49
CA GLN A 112 11.70 -3.22 -11.22
C GLN A 112 12.48 -4.44 -11.67
N ASN A 113 13.80 -4.32 -11.78
CA ASN A 113 14.64 -5.48 -12.05
C ASN A 113 14.55 -6.45 -10.88
N THR A 114 14.50 -7.74 -11.19
CA THR A 114 14.58 -8.78 -10.17
C THR A 114 15.95 -8.76 -9.52
N VAL A 115 15.95 -8.83 -8.20
CA VAL A 115 17.16 -8.93 -7.36
C VAL A 115 16.98 -10.05 -6.35
N LYS A 116 18.00 -10.34 -5.55
CA LYS A 116 17.94 -11.38 -4.51
C LYS A 116 16.79 -11.18 -3.52
N GLU A 117 16.51 -9.93 -3.13
CA GLU A 117 15.41 -9.57 -2.22
C GLU A 117 14.50 -8.53 -2.87
N ASN A 118 13.28 -8.94 -3.21
CA ASN A 118 12.27 -8.10 -3.86
C ASN A 118 11.23 -7.67 -2.83
N ILE A 119 11.02 -6.36 -2.70
CA ILE A 119 10.25 -5.78 -1.60
C ILE A 119 9.09 -4.94 -2.15
N TYR A 120 7.91 -5.12 -1.56
CA TYR A 120 6.76 -4.23 -1.68
C TYR A 120 6.37 -3.69 -0.30
N ILE A 121 6.14 -2.37 -0.21
CA ILE A 121 5.87 -1.70 1.07
C ILE A 121 4.42 -1.93 1.48
N LEU A 122 4.21 -2.61 2.61
CA LEU A 122 2.89 -2.80 3.24
C LEU A 122 2.73 -1.97 4.51
N GLU A 123 3.81 -1.74 5.25
CA GLU A 123 3.79 -1.05 6.55
C GLU A 123 3.30 0.41 6.44
N SER A 124 3.34 1.00 5.24
CA SER A 124 2.75 2.32 4.99
C SER A 124 1.25 2.37 5.28
N THR A 125 0.56 1.23 5.30
CA THR A 125 -0.83 1.11 5.78
C THR A 125 -1.00 1.64 7.20
N GLN A 126 0.01 1.48 8.07
CA GLN A 126 -0.04 1.99 9.45
C GLN A 126 -0.15 3.52 9.51
N THR A 127 0.40 4.23 8.51
CA THR A 127 0.24 5.69 8.42
C THR A 127 -1.22 6.10 8.20
N TRP A 128 -2.08 5.17 7.79
CA TRP A 128 -3.51 5.38 7.67
C TRP A 128 -4.29 5.21 8.98
N GLY A 129 -3.62 4.80 10.06
CA GLY A 129 -4.21 4.70 11.39
C GLY A 129 -5.29 3.64 11.54
N GLN A 130 -5.50 2.79 10.53
CA GLN A 130 -6.50 1.73 10.55
C GLN A 130 -6.05 0.49 9.76
N ALA A 131 -6.61 -0.66 10.14
CA ALA A 131 -6.44 -1.90 9.40
C ALA A 131 -7.21 -1.86 8.08
N LEU A 132 -6.66 -2.52 7.06
CA LEU A 132 -7.38 -2.82 5.83
C LEU A 132 -8.51 -3.78 6.17
N LYS A 133 -9.74 -3.43 5.79
CA LYS A 133 -10.88 -4.35 5.89
C LYS A 133 -10.60 -5.63 5.10
N LYS A 134 -9.92 -5.49 3.95
CA LYS A 134 -9.60 -6.57 3.03
C LYS A 134 -8.28 -6.35 2.31
N ALA A 135 -7.48 -7.40 2.20
CA ALA A 135 -6.33 -7.41 1.32
C ALA A 135 -6.22 -8.76 0.61
N ASP A 136 -6.20 -8.75 -0.72
CA ASP A 136 -6.01 -9.96 -1.51
C ASP A 136 -4.71 -9.83 -2.33
N TYR A 137 -3.81 -10.80 -2.20
CA TYR A 137 -2.55 -10.82 -2.95
C TYR A 137 -2.39 -12.11 -3.73
N SER A 138 -1.71 -12.03 -4.87
CA SER A 138 -1.17 -13.20 -5.55
C SER A 138 0.26 -12.95 -6.01
N LEU A 139 1.10 -13.99 -6.02
CA LEU A 139 2.45 -13.95 -6.57
C LEU A 139 2.60 -15.06 -7.60
N THR A 140 2.61 -14.67 -8.87
CA THR A 140 2.96 -15.55 -9.97
C THR A 140 4.47 -15.60 -10.12
N PHE A 141 5.02 -16.80 -10.25
CA PHE A 141 6.44 -17.01 -10.55
C PHE A 141 6.58 -18.03 -11.68
N ASP A 142 7.67 -17.92 -12.44
CA ASP A 142 8.01 -18.90 -13.48
C ASP A 142 9.27 -19.70 -13.11
N THR A 143 9.65 -20.64 -13.99
CA THR A 143 10.79 -21.54 -13.76
C THR A 143 12.15 -20.85 -13.84
N SER A 144 12.22 -19.57 -14.22
CA SER A 144 13.47 -18.80 -14.28
C SER A 144 13.96 -18.33 -12.90
N VAL A 145 13.11 -18.45 -11.87
CA VAL A 145 13.45 -18.10 -10.48
C VAL A 145 13.13 -19.24 -9.53
N GLN A 146 13.97 -19.39 -8.50
CA GLN A 146 13.68 -20.29 -7.38
C GLN A 146 13.40 -19.46 -6.14
N ILE A 147 12.15 -19.52 -5.66
CA ILE A 147 11.76 -18.85 -4.42
C ILE A 147 12.47 -19.55 -3.24
N ASP A 148 13.17 -18.77 -2.44
CA ASP A 148 13.84 -19.20 -1.21
C ASP A 148 12.92 -19.01 -0.01
N SER A 149 12.36 -17.80 0.16
CA SER A 149 11.42 -17.50 1.24
C SER A 149 10.48 -16.33 0.92
N LEU A 150 9.38 -16.27 1.67
CA LEU A 150 8.35 -15.24 1.60
C LEU A 150 8.14 -14.68 3.01
N SER A 151 8.08 -13.35 3.16
CA SER A 151 7.84 -12.74 4.49
C SER A 151 6.44 -13.09 5.02
N LEU A 152 5.43 -13.06 4.15
CA LEU A 152 4.08 -13.47 4.50
C LEU A 152 3.84 -14.92 4.12
N LYS A 153 3.39 -15.74 5.08
CA LYS A 153 2.94 -17.11 4.81
C LYS A 153 1.73 -17.12 3.85
N PRO A 154 1.82 -17.80 2.69
CA PRO A 154 0.69 -17.93 1.77
C PRO A 154 -0.40 -18.82 2.35
N ASP A 155 -1.64 -18.54 1.97
CA ASP A 155 -2.79 -19.34 2.36
C ASP A 155 -2.90 -20.61 1.50
N TYR A 156 -2.55 -20.51 0.20
CA TYR A 156 -2.44 -21.66 -0.70
C TYR A 156 -1.53 -21.37 -1.91
N LEU A 157 -1.15 -22.43 -2.63
CA LEU A 157 -0.37 -22.42 -3.87
C LEU A 157 -1.13 -23.22 -4.93
N GLU A 158 -1.32 -22.63 -6.11
CA GLU A 158 -1.94 -23.29 -7.25
C GLU A 158 -1.30 -22.78 -8.56
N ASN A 159 -0.93 -23.68 -9.47
CA ASN A 159 -0.39 -23.35 -10.79
C ASN A 159 0.75 -22.30 -10.79
N ASN A 160 1.75 -22.46 -9.91
CA ASN A 160 2.86 -21.52 -9.69
C ASN A 160 2.41 -20.10 -9.27
N VAL A 161 1.28 -20.02 -8.57
CA VAL A 161 0.79 -18.79 -7.96
C VAL A 161 0.53 -19.01 -6.48
N TYR A 162 1.23 -18.24 -5.65
CA TYR A 162 0.92 -18.14 -4.22
C TYR A 162 -0.22 -17.14 -4.00
N TYR A 163 -1.11 -17.43 -3.04
CA TYR A 163 -2.25 -16.57 -2.74
C TYR A 163 -2.35 -16.21 -1.26
N TRP A 164 -2.82 -14.99 -1.00
CA TRP A 164 -3.12 -14.47 0.33
C TRP A 164 -4.49 -13.77 0.31
N LYS A 165 -5.34 -14.07 1.29
CA LYS A 165 -6.64 -13.46 1.54
C LYS A 165 -6.68 -13.03 3.00
N LYS A 166 -6.43 -11.75 3.26
CA LYS A 166 -6.41 -11.19 4.60
C LYS A 166 -7.68 -10.35 4.86
N ARG A 167 -8.09 -10.31 6.12
CA ARG A 167 -9.25 -9.55 6.63
C ARG A 167 -8.83 -8.83 7.91
N ASN A 168 -9.29 -7.59 8.09
CA ASN A 168 -8.85 -6.72 9.18
C ASN A 168 -7.30 -6.70 9.30
N PHE A 169 -6.64 -6.57 8.15
CA PHE A 169 -5.21 -6.75 8.00
C PHE A 169 -4.46 -5.49 8.39
N TYR A 170 -3.57 -5.62 9.36
CA TYR A 170 -2.72 -4.53 9.83
C TYR A 170 -1.25 -4.97 9.73
N PRO A 171 -0.61 -4.79 8.55
CA PRO A 171 0.73 -5.31 8.30
C PRO A 171 1.76 -4.63 9.22
N ASN A 172 2.61 -5.45 9.85
CA ASN A 172 3.76 -5.05 10.66
C ASN A 172 5.10 -5.42 9.99
N GLU A 173 5.04 -5.87 8.74
CA GLU A 173 6.20 -6.14 7.91
C GLU A 173 5.84 -5.95 6.42
N ASN A 174 6.85 -5.66 5.61
CA ASN A 174 6.70 -5.54 4.16
C ASN A 174 6.58 -6.90 3.48
N PHE A 175 5.97 -6.92 2.29
CA PHE A 175 5.96 -8.11 1.45
C PHE A 175 7.33 -8.30 0.82
N LYS A 176 7.99 -9.41 1.10
CA LYS A 176 9.35 -9.72 0.63
C LYS A 176 9.35 -11.09 -0.04
N VAL A 177 10.02 -11.14 -1.19
CA VAL A 177 10.28 -12.35 -1.95
C VAL A 177 11.79 -12.51 -2.08
N LEU A 178 12.34 -13.51 -1.40
CA LEU A 178 13.74 -13.89 -1.53
C LEU A 178 13.85 -15.00 -2.57
N ILE A 179 14.83 -14.86 -3.47
CA ILE A 179 15.16 -15.86 -4.49
C ILE A 179 16.60 -16.35 -4.28
N LYS A 180 16.90 -17.55 -4.78
CA LYS A 180 18.24 -18.14 -4.70
C LYS A 180 19.24 -17.48 -5.64
#